data_AF-A0A3L9GUF7-F1
#
_entry.id   AF-A0A3L9GUF7-F1
#
_cell.length_a   1.000
_cell.length_b   1.000
_cell.length_c   1.000
_cell.angle_alpha   90.00
_cell.angle_beta   90.00
_cell.angle_gamma   90.00
#
_symmetry.space_group_name_H-M   'P 1'
#
loop_
_entity.id
_entity.type
_entity.pdbx_description
1 polymer ?
#
loop_
_entity_poly.entity_id
_entity_poly.type
_entity_poly.pdbx_seq_one_letter_code
_entity_poly.pdbx_strand_id
1 'polypeptide(L)'
;SRIRRFQSFAEISTEPGPHFGLGLEAYATWTSPIRKYGDMINHRLLKAVIKGETATRPQDEITVQMAERRRLNRMAERDVGDWLYARFLKDKAGTDTRFAAEIVDISRGGMRVRLVDNGAIAFIPAPFLHAVRDEMVCSQENGTVQIKGETVYKVTDVIDVTIAEVRMETRSIIARPVA
;
A
#
# COMPACT_ATOMS: atom_id res chain seq x y z
N SER A 1 0.63 10.66 6.57
CA SER A 1 1.73 10.68 7.57
C SER A 1 3.05 11.04 6.91
N ARG A 2 3.71 12.11 7.37
CA ARG A 2 4.98 12.62 6.80
C ARG A 2 6.18 11.71 7.09
N ILE A 3 6.11 10.90 8.15
CA ILE A 3 7.21 10.04 8.60
C ILE A 3 7.27 8.69 7.89
N ARG A 4 6.26 8.33 7.08
CA ARG A 4 6.18 7.02 6.41
C ARG A 4 7.44 6.69 5.60
N ARG A 5 8.07 7.71 4.99
CA ARG A 5 9.31 7.55 4.20
C ARG A 5 10.54 7.12 5.02
N PHE A 6 10.49 7.28 6.33
CA PHE A 6 11.57 6.92 7.26
C PHE A 6 11.33 5.59 7.97
N GLN A 7 10.20 4.92 7.69
CA GLN A 7 9.86 3.64 8.31
C GLN A 7 10.45 2.50 7.49
N SER A 8 11.28 1.67 8.12
CA SER A 8 11.78 0.43 7.53
C SER A 8 10.68 -0.62 7.41
N PHE A 9 10.86 -1.57 6.49
CA PHE A 9 9.98 -2.74 6.39
C PHE A 9 10.43 -3.84 7.33
N ALA A 10 9.49 -4.69 7.77
CA ALA A 10 9.83 -5.88 8.54
C ALA A 10 10.63 -6.87 7.68
N GLU A 11 11.75 -7.38 8.20
CA GLU A 11 12.63 -8.34 7.54
C GLU A 11 12.53 -9.73 8.18
N ILE A 12 13.11 -10.73 7.53
CA ILE A 12 13.17 -12.11 8.04
C ILE A 12 14.62 -12.38 8.40
N SER A 13 14.87 -12.76 9.66
CA SER A 13 16.20 -13.08 10.17
C SER A 13 16.21 -14.49 10.77
N THR A 14 17.37 -15.14 10.75
CA THR A 14 17.63 -16.41 11.46
C THR A 14 18.05 -16.19 12.92
N GLU A 15 18.28 -14.94 13.31
CA GLU A 15 18.73 -14.55 14.65
C GLU A 15 17.65 -13.75 15.38
N PRO A 16 17.56 -13.86 16.73
CA PRO A 16 16.65 -13.03 17.52
C PRO A 16 16.95 -11.54 17.33
N GLY A 17 15.90 -10.73 17.27
CA GLY A 17 16.04 -9.28 17.19
C GLY A 17 14.72 -8.55 17.41
N PRO A 18 14.77 -7.25 17.73
CA PRO A 18 13.61 -6.47 18.10
C PRO A 18 12.65 -6.27 16.94
N HIS A 19 11.36 -6.41 17.22
CA HIS A 19 10.29 -6.06 16.30
C HIS A 19 9.66 -4.71 16.69
N PHE A 20 10.30 -3.61 16.28
CA PHE A 20 9.91 -2.24 16.64
C PHE A 20 8.44 -1.92 16.40
N GLY A 21 7.87 -2.33 15.27
CA GLY A 21 6.46 -2.07 14.94
C GLY A 21 5.45 -2.79 15.86
N LEU A 22 5.92 -3.76 16.66
CA LEU A 22 5.11 -4.48 17.66
C LEU A 22 5.54 -4.15 19.10
N GLY A 23 6.62 -3.38 19.30
CA GLY A 23 7.16 -3.10 20.63
C GLY A 23 7.72 -4.33 21.37
N LEU A 24 8.26 -5.32 20.64
CA LEU A 24 8.77 -6.58 21.22
C LEU A 24 10.29 -6.70 21.05
N GLU A 25 10.97 -7.27 22.04
CA GLU A 25 12.42 -7.57 22.01
C GLU A 25 12.78 -8.68 21.02
N ALA A 26 11.87 -9.65 20.83
CA ALA A 26 12.00 -10.72 19.85
C ALA A 26 10.61 -11.16 19.36
N TYR A 27 10.51 -11.53 18.09
CA TYR A 27 9.26 -12.05 17.53
C TYR A 27 9.50 -13.11 16.46
N ALA A 28 8.90 -14.28 16.63
CA ALA A 28 8.93 -15.38 15.66
C ALA A 28 7.52 -15.97 15.49
N THR A 29 7.11 -16.19 14.25
CA THR A 29 5.79 -16.77 13.94
C THR A 29 5.87 -18.28 13.74
N TRP A 30 4.94 -19.02 14.32
CA TRP A 30 4.79 -20.47 14.12
C TRP A 30 3.33 -20.90 14.00
N THR A 31 2.38 -19.97 13.95
CA THR A 31 0.94 -20.26 14.03
C THR A 31 0.27 -20.55 12.69
N SER A 32 0.99 -20.43 11.56
CA SER A 32 0.42 -20.59 10.21
C SER A 32 1.27 -21.47 9.27
N PRO A 33 1.71 -22.68 9.68
CA PRO A 33 2.63 -23.53 8.91
C PRO A 33 2.07 -24.02 7.57
N ILE A 34 0.73 -24.14 7.43
CA ILE A 34 0.08 -24.56 6.18
C ILE A 34 0.33 -23.57 5.04
N ARG A 35 0.45 -22.27 5.35
CA ARG A 35 0.55 -21.18 4.35
C ARG A 35 1.84 -20.36 4.45
N LYS A 36 2.75 -20.72 5.37
CA LYS A 36 4.03 -20.02 5.58
C LYS A 36 5.14 -21.04 5.84
N TYR A 37 6.08 -21.16 4.90
CA TYR A 37 7.22 -22.08 5.03
C TYR A 37 8.08 -21.79 6.27
N GLY A 38 8.25 -20.52 6.66
CA GLY A 38 9.01 -20.14 7.86
C GLY A 38 8.38 -20.65 9.16
N ASP A 39 7.05 -20.67 9.23
CA ASP A 39 6.36 -21.25 10.38
C ASP A 39 6.56 -22.78 10.42
N MET A 40 6.66 -23.47 9.28
CA MET A 40 7.03 -24.90 9.25
C MET A 40 8.47 -25.16 9.68
N ILE A 41 9.43 -24.27 9.37
CA ILE A 41 10.79 -24.35 9.91
C ILE A 41 10.74 -24.24 11.43
N ASN A 42 10.04 -23.23 11.97
CA ASN A 42 9.89 -23.05 13.41
C ASN A 42 9.21 -24.25 14.07
N HIS A 43 8.22 -24.89 13.44
CA HIS A 43 7.64 -26.14 13.94
C HIS A 43 8.67 -27.26 14.07
N ARG A 44 9.58 -27.42 13.10
CA ARG A 44 10.64 -28.44 13.16
C ARG A 44 11.64 -28.13 14.27
N LEU A 45 12.05 -26.87 14.42
CA LEU A 45 12.94 -26.43 15.49
C LEU A 45 12.31 -26.64 16.88
N LEU A 46 11.04 -26.24 17.05
CA LEU A 46 10.29 -26.44 18.31
C LEU A 46 10.13 -27.93 18.63
N LYS A 47 9.88 -28.79 17.64
CA LYS A 47 9.83 -30.25 17.85
C LYS A 47 11.18 -30.82 18.28
N ALA A 48 12.30 -30.35 17.73
CA ALA A 48 13.63 -30.76 18.16
C ALA A 48 13.87 -30.38 19.63
N VAL A 49 13.49 -29.16 20.03
CA VAL A 49 13.55 -28.71 21.44
C VAL A 49 12.75 -29.63 22.36
N ILE A 50 11.51 -29.95 22.01
CA ILE A 50 10.63 -30.83 22.81
C ILE A 50 11.25 -32.22 23.00
N LYS A 51 11.94 -32.73 21.97
CA LYS A 51 12.59 -34.05 22.02
C LYS A 51 14.01 -34.04 22.61
N GLY A 52 14.59 -32.87 22.86
CA GLY A 52 16.00 -32.74 23.25
C GLY A 52 16.98 -33.08 22.12
N GLU A 53 16.57 -32.94 20.85
CA GLU A 53 17.42 -33.17 19.68
C GLU A 53 18.20 -31.89 19.32
N THR A 54 19.43 -32.05 18.81
CA THR A 54 20.18 -30.93 18.23
C THR A 54 19.51 -30.47 16.94
N ALA A 55 19.19 -29.17 16.86
CA ALA A 55 18.61 -28.58 15.66
C ALA A 55 19.67 -27.83 14.85
N THR A 56 19.60 -27.96 13.53
CA THR A 56 20.46 -27.20 12.61
C THR A 56 19.92 -25.78 12.44
N ARG A 57 20.80 -24.78 12.57
CA ARG A 57 20.46 -23.39 12.24
C ARG A 57 20.03 -23.30 10.77
N PRO A 58 18.89 -22.67 10.46
CA PRO A 58 18.49 -22.42 9.07
C PRO A 58 19.55 -21.58 8.33
N GLN A 59 19.77 -21.90 7.06
CA GLN A 59 20.65 -21.14 6.17
C GLN A 59 20.03 -19.76 5.84
N ASP A 60 20.86 -18.72 5.79
CA ASP A 60 20.41 -17.35 5.57
C ASP A 60 19.78 -17.16 4.18
N GLU A 61 20.21 -17.95 3.18
CA GLU A 61 19.66 -17.94 1.81
C GLU A 61 18.16 -18.24 1.77
N ILE A 62 17.65 -19.04 2.71
CA ILE A 62 16.23 -19.35 2.83
C ILE A 62 15.44 -18.07 3.16
N THR A 63 15.99 -17.17 3.99
CA THR A 63 15.33 -15.91 4.36
C THR A 63 15.19 -14.99 3.14
N VAL A 64 16.20 -14.95 2.27
CA VAL A 64 16.18 -14.20 1.01
C VAL A 64 15.07 -14.70 0.10
N GLN A 65 14.97 -16.02 -0.09
CA GLN A 65 13.92 -16.62 -0.91
C GLN A 65 12.51 -16.35 -0.33
N MET A 66 12.34 -16.45 1.00
CA MET A 66 11.07 -16.13 1.65
C MET A 66 10.68 -14.66 1.48
N ALA A 67 11.64 -13.75 1.64
CA ALA A 67 11.42 -12.32 1.48
C ALA A 67 10.97 -11.99 0.04
N GLU A 68 11.64 -12.58 -0.95
CA GLU A 68 11.30 -12.38 -2.35
C GLU A 68 9.92 -12.95 -2.69
N ARG A 69 9.59 -14.18 -2.26
CA ARG A 69 8.25 -14.74 -2.46
C ARG A 69 7.16 -13.91 -1.78
N ARG A 70 7.41 -13.38 -0.57
CA ARG A 70 6.49 -12.47 0.11
C ARG A 70 6.28 -11.15 -0.66
N ARG A 71 7.32 -10.65 -1.35
CA ARG A 71 7.22 -9.47 -2.22
C ARG A 71 6.39 -9.76 -3.46
N LEU A 72 6.71 -10.83 -4.18
CA LEU A 72 6.00 -11.24 -5.39
C LEU A 72 4.53 -11.56 -5.14
N ASN A 73 4.20 -12.25 -4.04
CA ASN A 73 2.81 -12.54 -3.69
C ASN A 73 1.98 -11.26 -3.46
N ARG A 74 2.56 -10.27 -2.76
CA ARG A 74 1.89 -8.96 -2.55
C ARG A 74 1.71 -8.17 -3.84
N MET A 75 2.64 -8.30 -4.78
CA MET A 75 2.50 -7.66 -6.09
C MET A 75 1.39 -8.34 -6.90
N ALA A 76 1.40 -9.67 -7.00
CA ALA A 76 0.37 -10.40 -7.73
C ALA A 76 -1.04 -10.15 -7.18
N GLU A 77 -1.21 -10.13 -5.85
CA GLU A 77 -2.48 -9.79 -5.21
C GLU A 77 -2.95 -8.37 -5.59
N ARG A 78 -2.04 -7.40 -5.56
CA ARG A 78 -2.34 -6.02 -5.97
C ARG A 78 -2.71 -5.93 -7.45
N ASP A 79 -1.93 -6.56 -8.33
CA ASP A 79 -2.13 -6.49 -9.78
C ASP A 79 -3.49 -7.07 -10.19
N VAL A 80 -3.90 -8.18 -9.55
CA VAL A 80 -5.24 -8.75 -9.74
C VAL A 80 -6.31 -7.81 -9.18
N GLY A 81 -6.08 -7.23 -7.99
CA GLY A 81 -6.97 -6.23 -7.40
C GLY A 81 -7.20 -5.04 -8.31
N ASP A 82 -6.14 -4.44 -8.85
CA ASP A 82 -6.21 -3.28 -9.76
C ASP A 82 -7.03 -3.61 -11.02
N TRP A 83 -6.89 -4.83 -11.56
CA TRP A 83 -7.70 -5.33 -12.66
C TRP A 83 -9.19 -5.42 -12.31
N LEU A 84 -9.51 -5.97 -11.14
CA LEU A 84 -10.88 -6.14 -10.69
C LEU A 84 -11.53 -4.80 -10.35
N TYR A 85 -10.81 -3.88 -9.72
CA TYR A 85 -11.30 -2.52 -9.44
C TYR A 85 -11.60 -1.74 -10.72
N ALA A 86 -10.71 -1.81 -11.72
CA ALA A 86 -10.96 -1.17 -13.01
C ALA A 86 -12.24 -1.72 -13.66
N ARG A 87 -12.47 -3.04 -13.64
CA ARG A 87 -13.71 -3.63 -14.18
C ARG A 87 -14.94 -3.22 -13.37
N PHE A 88 -14.83 -3.22 -12.04
CA PHE A 88 -15.92 -2.90 -11.14
C PHE A 88 -16.38 -1.45 -11.27
N LEU A 89 -15.46 -0.51 -11.48
CA LEU A 89 -15.77 0.93 -11.57
C LEU A 89 -16.02 1.42 -13.00
N LYS A 90 -15.87 0.57 -14.01
CA LYS A 90 -16.03 0.93 -15.43
C LYS A 90 -17.42 1.49 -15.73
N ASP A 91 -18.46 0.92 -15.13
CA ASP A 91 -19.84 1.35 -15.34
C ASP A 91 -20.21 2.64 -14.57
N LYS A 92 -19.33 3.10 -13.67
CA LYS A 92 -19.45 4.36 -12.94
C LYS A 92 -18.71 5.52 -13.61
N ALA A 93 -17.88 5.23 -14.61
CA ALA A 93 -17.12 6.25 -15.34
C ALA A 93 -18.06 7.23 -16.06
N GLY A 94 -17.87 8.53 -15.83
CA GLY A 94 -18.69 9.60 -16.40
C GLY A 94 -20.05 9.78 -15.72
N THR A 95 -20.36 9.03 -14.65
CA THR A 95 -21.58 9.23 -13.86
C THR A 95 -21.33 10.18 -12.69
N ASP A 96 -22.39 10.77 -12.14
CA ASP A 96 -22.32 11.63 -10.95
C ASP A 96 -22.29 10.84 -9.62
N THR A 97 -21.98 9.54 -9.68
CA THR A 97 -21.85 8.71 -8.48
C THR A 97 -20.66 9.21 -7.65
N ARG A 98 -20.94 9.61 -6.41
CA ARG A 98 -19.95 10.12 -5.46
C ARG A 98 -19.33 9.00 -4.64
N PHE A 99 -18.04 9.12 -4.38
CA PHE A 99 -17.29 8.23 -3.51
C PHE A 99 -16.47 9.08 -2.53
N ALA A 100 -16.57 8.78 -1.24
CA ALA A 100 -15.62 9.31 -0.27
C ALA A 100 -14.24 8.70 -0.54
N ALA A 101 -13.20 9.53 -0.63
CA ALA A 101 -11.86 9.10 -0.97
C ALA A 101 -10.79 9.78 -0.10
N GLU A 102 -9.91 8.99 0.49
CA GLU A 102 -8.77 9.46 1.27
C GLU A 102 -7.58 9.76 0.35
N ILE A 103 -6.96 10.93 0.47
CA ILE A 103 -5.74 11.28 -0.27
C ILE A 103 -4.55 10.48 0.29
N VAL A 104 -4.04 9.53 -0.48
CA VAL A 104 -2.97 8.62 -0.05
C VAL A 104 -1.58 9.18 -0.35
N ASP A 105 -1.44 9.89 -1.46
CA ASP A 105 -0.16 10.43 -1.93
C ASP A 105 -0.34 11.60 -2.88
N ILE A 106 0.61 12.52 -2.89
CA ILE A 106 0.63 13.69 -3.77
C ILE A 106 1.94 13.69 -4.56
N SER A 107 1.83 13.91 -5.86
CA SER A 107 2.95 14.01 -6.80
C SER A 107 2.82 15.29 -7.63
N ARG A 108 3.86 15.65 -8.40
CA ARG A 108 3.80 16.80 -9.31
C ARG A 108 2.66 16.67 -10.35
N GLY A 109 2.29 15.44 -10.72
CA GLY A 109 1.25 15.17 -11.71
C GLY A 109 -0.18 15.24 -11.17
N GLY A 110 -0.37 15.35 -9.86
CA GLY A 110 -1.67 15.26 -9.21
C GLY A 110 -1.62 14.39 -7.94
N MET A 111 -2.75 13.83 -7.55
CA MET A 111 -2.85 13.05 -6.31
C MET A 111 -3.46 11.66 -6.51
N ARG A 112 -3.04 10.71 -5.68
CA ARG A 112 -3.65 9.37 -5.59
C ARG A 112 -4.60 9.35 -4.43
N VAL A 113 -5.82 8.89 -4.67
CA VAL A 113 -6.87 8.76 -3.67
C VAL A 113 -7.28 7.31 -3.54
N ARG A 114 -7.67 6.89 -2.34
CA ARG A 114 -8.26 5.58 -2.06
C ARG A 114 -9.73 5.77 -1.75
N LEU A 115 -10.60 5.12 -2.49
CA LEU A 115 -12.03 5.11 -2.18
C LEU A 115 -12.25 4.39 -0.85
N VAL A 116 -12.95 5.01 0.08
CA VAL A 116 -13.07 4.53 1.47
C VAL A 116 -13.87 3.22 1.53
N ASP A 117 -14.96 3.12 0.78
CA ASP A 117 -15.88 1.99 0.89
C ASP A 117 -15.36 0.69 0.28
N ASN A 118 -14.52 0.78 -0.75
CA ASN A 118 -14.07 -0.39 -1.51
C ASN A 118 -12.54 -0.53 -1.62
N GLY A 119 -11.75 0.48 -1.26
CA GLY A 119 -10.30 0.42 -1.27
C GLY A 119 -9.62 0.61 -2.63
N ALA A 120 -10.37 0.86 -3.71
CA ALA A 120 -9.81 1.13 -5.03
C ALA A 120 -8.92 2.38 -5.01
N ILE A 121 -7.81 2.33 -5.76
CA ILE A 121 -6.92 3.48 -5.94
C ILE A 121 -7.28 4.18 -7.25
N ALA A 122 -7.57 5.48 -7.16
CA ALA A 122 -7.78 6.34 -8.31
C ALA A 122 -6.72 7.47 -8.34
N PHE A 123 -6.48 8.00 -9.53
CA PHE A 123 -5.59 9.13 -9.74
C PHE A 123 -6.40 10.36 -10.14
N ILE A 124 -6.12 11.49 -9.51
CA ILE A 124 -6.70 12.80 -9.84
C ILE A 124 -5.59 13.64 -10.48
N PRO A 125 -5.63 13.85 -11.80
CA PRO A 125 -4.67 14.69 -12.50
C PRO A 125 -4.69 16.13 -11.98
N ALA A 126 -3.52 16.76 -11.93
CA ALA A 126 -3.37 18.15 -11.51
C ALA A 126 -4.36 19.14 -12.18
N PRO A 127 -4.63 19.08 -13.51
CA PRO A 127 -5.62 19.96 -14.15
C PRO A 127 -7.06 19.83 -13.64
N PHE A 128 -7.41 18.75 -12.95
CA PHE A 128 -8.73 18.58 -12.33
C PHE A 128 -8.83 19.25 -10.95
N LEU A 129 -7.71 19.70 -10.38
CA LEU A 129 -7.66 20.36 -9.08
C LEU A 129 -7.81 21.88 -9.22
N HIS A 130 -7.17 22.45 -10.23
CA HIS A 130 -7.27 23.86 -10.57
C HIS A 130 -6.98 24.08 -12.06
N ALA A 131 -7.71 24.99 -12.70
CA ALA A 131 -7.56 25.27 -14.12
C ALA A 131 -6.28 26.04 -14.45
N VAL A 132 -5.83 26.92 -13.55
CA VAL A 132 -4.65 27.77 -13.75
C VAL A 132 -3.44 27.11 -13.10
N ARG A 133 -2.55 26.57 -13.92
CA ARG A 133 -1.36 25.83 -13.45
C ARG A 133 -0.43 26.68 -12.57
N ASP A 134 -0.21 27.94 -12.93
CA ASP A 134 0.74 28.82 -12.23
C ASP A 134 0.29 29.18 -10.82
N GLU A 135 -1.01 29.08 -10.56
CA GLU A 135 -1.57 29.30 -9.23
C GLU A 135 -1.52 28.05 -8.36
N MET A 136 -1.09 26.89 -8.88
CA MET A 136 -1.17 25.61 -8.18
C MET A 136 0.19 24.93 -8.02
N VAL A 137 0.45 24.44 -6.80
CA VAL A 137 1.67 23.69 -6.45
C VAL A 137 1.32 22.37 -5.77
N CYS A 138 1.61 21.25 -6.44
CA CYS A 138 1.52 19.91 -5.86
C CYS A 138 2.88 19.47 -5.31
N SER A 139 3.06 19.52 -3.98
CA SER A 139 4.32 19.17 -3.31
C SER A 139 4.27 17.77 -2.72
N GLN A 140 5.10 16.86 -3.24
CA GLN A 140 5.29 15.52 -2.65
C GLN A 140 5.99 15.60 -1.28
N GLU A 141 6.95 16.52 -1.15
CA GLU A 141 7.74 16.70 0.07
C GLU A 141 6.94 17.30 1.24
N ASN A 142 5.93 18.12 0.95
CA ASN A 142 4.99 18.59 1.96
C ASN A 142 3.75 17.66 2.04
N GLY A 143 3.45 16.95 0.96
CA GLY A 143 2.20 16.20 0.79
C GLY A 143 1.01 17.11 0.86
N THR A 144 1.09 18.22 0.13
CA THR A 144 0.06 19.26 0.08
C THR A 144 -0.15 19.70 -1.36
N VAL A 145 -1.38 20.06 -1.68
CA VAL A 145 -1.72 20.83 -2.88
C VAL A 145 -2.05 22.24 -2.41
N GLN A 146 -1.31 23.21 -2.92
CA GLN A 146 -1.53 24.63 -2.65
C GLN A 146 -2.12 25.31 -3.88
N ILE A 147 -3.11 26.17 -3.69
CA ILE A 147 -3.71 27.02 -4.73
C ILE A 147 -3.64 28.47 -4.23
N LYS A 148 -3.07 29.37 -5.03
CA LYS A 148 -2.82 30.78 -4.67
C LYS A 148 -2.06 30.96 -3.35
N GLY A 149 -1.17 30.01 -3.03
CA GLY A 149 -0.38 29.99 -1.80
C GLY A 149 -1.10 29.38 -0.58
N GLU A 150 -2.39 29.09 -0.67
CA GLU A 150 -3.16 28.46 0.42
C GLU A 150 -3.23 26.95 0.24
N THR A 151 -3.17 26.20 1.34
CA THR A 151 -3.25 24.73 1.27
C THR A 151 -4.70 24.29 1.19
N VAL A 152 -5.08 23.69 0.05
CA VAL A 152 -6.45 23.21 -0.20
C VAL A 152 -6.58 21.74 0.10
N TYR A 153 -5.56 20.94 -0.21
CA TYR A 153 -5.56 19.49 0.05
C TYR A 153 -4.27 19.05 0.74
N LYS A 154 -4.38 18.06 1.63
CA LYS A 154 -3.25 17.41 2.29
C LYS A 154 -3.41 15.89 2.22
N VAL A 155 -2.28 15.18 2.18
CA VAL A 155 -2.29 13.71 2.36
C VAL A 155 -3.00 13.40 3.67
N THR A 156 -3.92 12.42 3.63
CA THR A 156 -4.89 11.96 4.65
C THR A 156 -6.22 12.70 4.72
N ASP A 157 -6.43 13.78 3.97
CA ASP A 157 -7.77 14.37 3.89
C ASP A 157 -8.73 13.42 3.16
N VAL A 158 -10.00 13.45 3.55
CA VAL A 158 -11.08 12.72 2.89
C VAL A 158 -11.91 13.71 2.08
N ILE A 159 -12.05 13.44 0.79
CA ILE A 159 -12.79 14.28 -0.17
C ILE A 159 -13.77 13.42 -0.95
N ASP A 160 -14.87 14.02 -1.41
CA ASP A 160 -15.78 13.35 -2.33
C ASP A 160 -15.24 13.45 -3.77
N VAL A 161 -15.31 12.33 -4.50
CA VAL A 161 -14.86 12.24 -5.88
C VAL A 161 -15.89 11.55 -6.76
N THR A 162 -15.91 11.89 -8.05
CA THR A 162 -16.58 11.11 -9.11
C THR A 162 -15.54 10.41 -9.98
N ILE A 163 -15.94 9.32 -10.63
CA ILE A 163 -15.07 8.60 -11.58
C ILE A 163 -15.19 9.26 -12.95
N ALA A 164 -14.12 9.92 -13.39
CA ALA A 164 -14.10 10.61 -14.67
C ALA A 164 -13.88 9.63 -15.83
N GLU A 165 -12.94 8.68 -15.68
CA GLU A 165 -12.57 7.74 -16.74
C GLU A 165 -11.98 6.47 -16.12
N VAL A 166 -12.20 5.32 -16.76
CA VAL A 166 -11.49 4.07 -16.44
C VAL A 166 -10.88 3.50 -17.71
N ARG A 167 -9.55 3.42 -17.73
CA ARG A 167 -8.76 2.89 -18.87
C ARG A 167 -8.48 1.43 -18.65
N MET A 168 -9.07 0.56 -19.46
CA MET A 168 -8.94 -0.89 -19.30
C MET A 168 -7.58 -1.42 -19.74
N GLU A 169 -6.93 -0.75 -20.70
CA GLU A 169 -5.63 -1.09 -21.24
C GLU A 169 -4.57 -1.02 -20.15
N THR A 170 -4.60 0.06 -19.36
CA THR A 170 -3.64 0.34 -18.28
C THR A 170 -4.19 0.05 -16.87
N ARG A 171 -5.45 -0.37 -16.75
CA ARG A 171 -6.21 -0.55 -15.50
C ARG A 171 -6.21 0.70 -14.60
N SER A 172 -6.16 1.88 -15.22
CA SER A 172 -6.06 3.14 -14.50
C SER A 172 -7.44 3.74 -14.28
N ILE A 173 -7.72 4.16 -13.04
CA ILE A 173 -8.97 4.82 -12.65
C ILE A 173 -8.65 6.30 -12.46
N ILE A 174 -9.33 7.16 -13.21
CA ILE A 174 -9.18 8.61 -13.13
C ILE A 174 -10.39 9.16 -12.39
N ALA A 175 -10.14 9.89 -11.32
CA ALA A 175 -11.18 10.53 -10.51
C ALA A 175 -11.10 12.05 -10.63
N ARG A 176 -12.19 12.74 -10.28
CA ARG A 176 -12.28 14.19 -10.17
C ARG A 176 -12.91 14.55 -8.83
N PRO A 177 -12.42 15.59 -8.12
CA PRO A 177 -13.10 16.09 -6.92
C PRO A 177 -14.52 16.54 -7.27
N VAL A 178 -15.48 16.28 -6.38
CA VAL A 178 -16.81 16.87 -6.48
C VAL A 178 -16.68 18.39 -6.26
N ALA A 179 -17.29 19.17 -7.15
CA ALA A 179 -17.39 20.62 -7.01
C ALA A 179 -18.43 21.03 -5.95
#